data_AF-A0A7S0CAY6-F1
#
_entry.id   AF-A0A7S0CAY6-F1
#
_cell.length_a   1.000
_cell.length_b   1.000
_cell.length_c   1.000
_cell.angle_alpha   90.00
_cell.angle_beta   90.00
_cell.angle_gamma   90.00
#
_symmetry.space_group_name_H-M   'P 1'
#
loop_
_entity.id
_entity.type
_entity.pdbx_description
1 polymer ?
#
loop_
_entity_poly.entity_id
_entity_poly.type
_entity_poly.pdbx_seq_one_letter_code
_entity_poly.pdbx_strand_id
1 'polypeptide(L)'
;VRETGKDVLIVARTDCRMALVDGGFREAVERCVMFQELGADVVYAENLQSREEYELLRRELEDSTPLMLAQVQLHGNPKSNQGDGTAEQNLYSVTEVGELGYQLALF
;
A
#
# COMPACT_ATOMS: atom_id res chain seq x y z
N VAL A 1 -16.64 16.76 5.45
CA VAL A 1 -16.12 16.05 6.65
C VAL A 1 -15.42 17.00 7.61
N ARG A 2 -14.37 17.71 7.17
CA ARG A 2 -13.69 18.74 7.97
C ARG A 2 -14.61 19.86 8.48
N GLU A 3 -15.64 20.23 7.72
CA GLU A 3 -16.67 21.20 8.13
C GLU A 3 -17.51 20.79 9.35
N THR A 4 -17.48 19.51 9.75
CA THR A 4 -18.22 19.03 10.93
C THR A 4 -17.49 19.26 12.26
N GLY A 5 -16.33 19.93 12.24
CA GLY A 5 -15.52 20.22 13.44
C GLY A 5 -14.86 18.99 14.06
N LYS A 6 -14.81 17.88 13.32
CA LYS A 6 -14.10 16.67 13.71
C LYS A 6 -12.81 16.57 12.92
N ASP A 7 -11.67 16.58 13.61
CA ASP A 7 -10.35 16.32 13.04
C ASP A 7 -10.21 14.81 12.76
N VAL A 8 -10.91 14.35 11.72
CA VAL A 8 -10.82 12.98 11.24
C VAL A 8 -9.88 12.94 10.04
N LEU A 9 -9.08 11.88 9.98
CA LEU A 9 -8.22 11.59 8.83
C LEU A 9 -8.99 10.76 7.81
N ILE A 10 -8.90 11.17 6.54
CA ILE A 10 -9.43 10.44 5.39
C ILE A 10 -8.32 9.59 4.79
N VAL A 11 -8.41 8.27 4.99
CA VAL A 11 -7.53 7.29 4.35
C VAL A 11 -8.21 6.80 3.06
N ALA A 12 -7.64 7.14 1.91
CA ALA A 12 -8.12 6.68 0.62
C ALA A 12 -7.41 5.38 0.21
N ARG A 13 -8.16 4.27 0.22
CA ARG A 13 -7.68 2.92 -0.11
C ARG A 13 -8.11 2.52 -1.52
N THR A 14 -7.22 1.86 -2.26
CA THR A 14 -7.57 1.11 -3.48
C THR A 14 -7.13 -0.34 -3.41
N ASP A 15 -8.01 -1.25 -3.84
CA ASP A 15 -7.78 -2.69 -3.96
C ASP A 15 -7.60 -3.14 -5.42
N CYS A 16 -7.50 -2.19 -6.36
CA CYS A 16 -7.52 -2.51 -7.79
C CYS A 16 -6.29 -3.29 -8.28
N ARG A 17 -5.20 -3.33 -7.48
CA ARG A 17 -3.94 -4.00 -7.85
C ARG A 17 -4.15 -5.47 -8.22
N MET A 18 -5.05 -6.18 -7.55
CA MET A 18 -5.38 -7.58 -7.82
C MET A 18 -6.63 -7.77 -8.67
N ALA A 19 -7.42 -6.73 -8.88
CA ALA A 19 -8.68 -6.84 -9.60
C ALA A 19 -8.50 -6.91 -11.12
N LEU A 20 -7.38 -6.41 -11.65
CA LEU A 20 -7.08 -6.39 -13.08
C LEU A 20 -6.02 -7.44 -13.43
N VAL A 21 -6.30 -8.25 -14.45
CA VAL A 21 -5.39 -9.30 -14.95
C VAL A 21 -4.11 -8.68 -15.53
N ASP A 22 -4.25 -7.61 -16.30
CA ASP A 22 -3.15 -6.83 -16.86
C ASP A 22 -3.27 -5.35 -16.45
N GLY A 23 -2.15 -4.70 -16.13
CA GLY A 23 -2.12 -3.27 -15.83
C GLY A 23 -2.61 -2.86 -14.44
N GLY A 24 -2.87 -3.82 -13.53
CA GLY A 24 -3.37 -3.54 -12.18
C GLY A 24 -2.49 -2.60 -11.35
N PHE A 25 -1.17 -2.67 -11.50
CA PHE A 25 -0.25 -1.75 -10.83
C PHE A 25 -0.41 -0.31 -11.33
N ARG A 26 -0.44 -0.10 -12.66
CA ARG A 26 -0.59 1.25 -13.24
C ARG A 26 -1.90 1.90 -12.83
N GLU A 27 -3.02 1.16 -12.89
CA GLU A 27 -4.31 1.65 -12.40
C GLU A 27 -4.26 2.01 -10.90
N ALA A 28 -3.56 1.23 -10.08
CA ALA A 28 -3.41 1.53 -8.66
C ALA A 28 -2.66 2.85 -8.44
N VAL A 29 -1.56 3.07 -9.17
CA VAL A 29 -0.81 4.32 -9.14
C VAL A 29 -1.69 5.50 -9.59
N GLU A 30 -2.36 5.38 -10.74
CA GLU A 30 -3.25 6.43 -11.27
C GLU A 30 -4.32 6.84 -10.25
N ARG A 31 -4.96 5.87 -9.59
CA ARG A 31 -5.92 6.13 -8.51
C ARG A 31 -5.31 6.81 -7.31
N CYS A 32 -4.12 6.36 -6.88
CA CYS A 32 -3.42 6.96 -5.75
C CYS A 32 -3.07 8.44 -6.00
N VAL A 33 -2.64 8.78 -7.21
CA VAL A 33 -2.41 10.17 -7.63
C VAL A 33 -3.72 10.96 -7.55
N MET A 34 -4.82 10.41 -8.09
CA MET A 34 -6.13 11.07 -7.99
C MET A 34 -6.61 11.24 -6.54
N PHE A 35 -6.32 10.28 -5.65
CA PHE A 35 -6.67 10.40 -4.23
C PHE A 35 -5.96 11.57 -3.56
N GLN A 36 -4.68 11.77 -3.86
CA GLN A 36 -3.92 12.94 -3.41
C GLN A 36 -4.55 14.24 -3.93
N GLU A 37 -4.83 14.31 -5.24
CA GLU A 37 -5.42 15.49 -5.89
C GLU A 37 -6.81 15.84 -5.32
N LEU A 38 -7.59 14.84 -4.92
CA LEU A 38 -8.91 15.00 -4.29
C LEU A 38 -8.84 15.36 -2.80
N GLY A 39 -7.64 15.40 -2.21
CA GLY A 39 -7.43 15.82 -0.82
C GLY A 39 -7.55 14.71 0.22
N ALA A 40 -7.20 13.47 -0.13
CA ALA A 40 -7.00 12.42 0.87
C ALA A 40 -5.87 12.80 1.85
N ASP A 41 -6.06 12.50 3.13
CA ASP A 41 -5.04 12.78 4.16
C ASP A 41 -3.96 11.69 4.19
N VAL A 42 -4.32 10.48 3.79
CA VAL A 42 -3.43 9.33 3.66
C VAL A 42 -3.84 8.53 2.44
N VAL A 43 -2.86 8.09 1.66
CA VAL A 43 -3.06 7.22 0.51
C VAL A 43 -2.60 5.79 0.84
N TYR A 44 -3.37 4.81 0.37
CA TYR A 44 -3.12 3.39 0.64
C TYR A 44 -3.44 2.54 -0.60
N ALA A 45 -2.41 1.97 -1.22
CA ALA A 45 -2.55 0.94 -2.24
C ALA A 45 -2.44 -0.45 -1.61
N GLU A 46 -3.50 -1.25 -1.70
CA GLU A 46 -3.50 -2.59 -1.14
C GLU A 46 -2.79 -3.60 -2.05
N ASN A 47 -2.07 -4.53 -1.42
CA ASN A 47 -1.48 -5.72 -2.06
C ASN A 47 -0.51 -5.38 -3.21
N LEU A 48 0.38 -4.41 -3.00
CA LEU A 48 1.55 -4.25 -3.87
C LEU A 48 2.46 -5.47 -3.74
N GLN A 49 2.98 -5.95 -4.88
CA GLN A 49 3.56 -7.29 -4.98
C GLN A 49 5.06 -7.34 -4.73
N SER A 50 5.73 -6.19 -4.64
CA SER A 50 7.18 -6.14 -4.45
C SER A 50 7.63 -4.81 -3.85
N ARG A 51 8.85 -4.80 -3.32
CA ARG A 51 9.54 -3.58 -2.87
C ARG A 51 9.58 -2.51 -3.97
N GLU A 52 9.86 -2.91 -5.20
CA GLU A 52 9.90 -2.01 -6.36
C GLU A 52 8.55 -1.32 -6.58
N GLU A 53 7.42 -2.03 -6.44
CA GLU A 53 6.10 -1.42 -6.56
C GLU A 53 5.85 -0.35 -5.48
N TYR A 54 6.29 -0.60 -4.24
CA TYR A 54 6.21 0.39 -3.16
C TYR A 54 7.05 1.64 -3.47
N GLU A 55 8.27 1.46 -3.96
CA GLU A 55 9.19 2.54 -4.33
C GLU A 55 8.67 3.35 -5.53
N LEU A 56 8.14 2.67 -6.54
CA LEU A 56 7.53 3.31 -7.70
C LEU A 56 6.30 4.13 -7.30
N LEU A 57 5.38 3.59 -6.48
CA LEU A 57 4.24 4.36 -5.99
C LEU A 57 4.67 5.61 -5.22
N ARG A 58 5.69 5.49 -4.35
CA ARG A 58 6.22 6.64 -3.60
C ARG A 58 6.75 7.73 -4.54
N ARG A 59 7.44 7.38 -5.63
CA ARG A 59 7.99 8.35 -6.59
C ARG A 59 6.93 9.14 -7.34
N GLU A 60 5.72 8.60 -7.50
CA GLU A 60 4.63 9.23 -8.26
C GLU A 60 3.78 10.21 -7.41
N LEU A 61 3.97 10.24 -6.09
CA LEU A 61 3.22 11.08 -5.16
C LEU A 61 4.12 12.17 -4.55
N GLU A 62 3.53 13.31 -4.18
CA GLU A 62 4.24 14.39 -3.51
C GLU A 62 4.84 13.92 -2.18
N ASP A 63 6.08 14.31 -1.85
CA ASP A 63 6.77 13.93 -0.60
C ASP A 63 5.96 14.25 0.66
N SER A 64 5.07 15.25 0.60
CA SER A 64 4.14 15.66 1.64
C SER A 64 2.99 14.68 1.87
N THR A 65 2.65 13.84 0.88
CA THR A 65 1.53 12.90 0.92
C THR A 65 1.87 11.70 1.80
N PRO A 66 1.18 11.51 2.94
CA PRO A 66 1.40 10.36 3.79
C PRO A 66 0.92 9.08 3.10
N LEU A 67 1.78 8.06 3.10
CA LEU A 67 1.46 6.73 2.60
C LEU A 67 1.33 5.72 3.74
N MET A 68 0.38 4.80 3.57
CA MET A 68 0.16 3.67 4.45
C MET A 68 0.51 2.35 3.74
N LEU A 69 1.36 1.56 4.39
CA LEU A 69 1.76 0.22 3.96
C LEU A 69 1.00 -0.83 4.78
N ALA A 70 0.38 -1.80 4.11
CA ALA A 70 -0.33 -2.89 4.78
C ALA A 70 0.43 -4.20 4.79
N GLN A 71 0.58 -4.76 5.99
CA GLN A 71 1.38 -5.94 6.28
C GLN A 71 0.49 -7.07 6.78
N VAL A 72 -0.36 -7.60 5.89
CA VAL A 72 -1.23 -8.73 6.24
C VAL A 72 -0.39 -10.00 6.30
N GLN A 73 -0.26 -10.60 7.49
CA GLN A 73 0.43 -11.88 7.66
C GLN A 73 -0.44 -13.04 7.15
N LEU A 74 0.01 -13.71 6.10
CA LEU A 74 -0.57 -14.99 5.70
C LEU A 74 -0.08 -16.10 6.64
N HIS A 75 -1.01 -16.85 7.23
CA HIS A 75 -0.65 -18.09 7.93
C HIS A 75 -0.16 -19.12 6.90
N GLY A 76 1.13 -19.44 6.94
CA GLY A 76 1.63 -20.65 6.27
C GLY A 76 1.00 -21.88 6.91
N ASN A 77 0.32 -22.71 6.13
CA ASN A 77 0.00 -24.07 6.57
C ASN A 77 1.32 -24.86 6.62
N PRO A 78 1.78 -25.37 7.77
CA PRO A 78 3.10 -26.01 7.89
C PRO A 78 3.25 -27.35 7.14
N LYS A 79 2.31 -27.70 6.24
CA LYS A 79 2.30 -28.93 5.46
C LYS A 79 2.31 -28.76 3.94
N SER A 80 2.63 -27.59 3.39
CA SER A 80 3.01 -27.49 1.97
C SER A 80 4.53 -27.63 1.80
N ASN A 81 5.08 -28.80 2.15
CA ASN A 81 6.32 -29.31 1.55
C ASN A 81 6.02 -29.89 0.16
N GLN A 82 5.32 -29.13 -0.67
CA GLN A 82 5.27 -29.33 -2.11
C GLN A 82 5.68 -27.98 -2.71
N GLY A 83 6.75 -28.01 -3.50
CA GLY A 83 7.40 -26.83 -4.07
C GLY A 83 6.53 -26.07 -5.06
N ASP A 84 5.56 -25.34 -4.53
CA ASP A 84 5.03 -24.13 -5.13
C ASP A 84 5.75 -22.96 -4.45
N GLY A 85 6.38 -22.08 -5.24
CA GLY A 85 7.33 -21.07 -4.80
C GLY A 85 6.70 -19.90 -4.02
N THR A 86 5.87 -20.18 -3.03
CA THR A 86 5.32 -19.17 -2.11
C THR A 86 6.47 -18.64 -1.26
N ALA A 87 7.09 -17.56 -1.74
CA ALA A 87 8.05 -16.78 -0.99
C ALA A 87 7.48 -16.53 0.41
N GLU A 88 8.27 -16.84 1.44
CA GLU A 88 7.98 -16.42 2.80
C GLU A 88 7.66 -14.93 2.76
N GLN A 89 6.44 -14.55 3.15
CA GLN A 89 6.01 -13.16 3.07
C GLN A 89 6.79 -12.37 4.13
N ASN A 90 7.88 -11.74 3.71
CA ASN A 90 8.71 -10.94 4.58
C ASN A 90 7.94 -9.67 4.99
N LEU A 91 7.60 -9.59 6.26
CA LEU A 91 7.10 -8.36 6.86
C LEU A 91 8.29 -7.38 6.98
N TYR A 92 8.11 -6.16 6.49
CA TYR A 92 9.02 -5.05 6.75
C TYR A 92 8.97 -4.66 8.24
N SER A 93 10.14 -4.34 8.79
CA SER A 93 10.23 -3.57 10.03
C SER A 93 9.75 -2.13 9.81
N VAL A 94 9.40 -1.43 10.89
CA VAL A 94 9.03 0.00 10.81
C VAL A 94 10.14 0.87 10.24
N THR A 95 11.41 0.48 10.41
CA THR A 95 12.56 1.16 9.80
C THR A 95 12.54 1.00 8.29
N GLU A 96 12.36 -0.21 7.79
CA GLU A 96 12.27 -0.48 6.34
C GLU A 96 11.05 0.21 5.71
N VAL A 97 9.91 0.26 6.40
CA VAL A 97 8.74 1.04 5.96
C VAL A 97 9.11 2.53 5.80
N GLY A 98 9.83 3.09 6.77
CA GLY A 98 10.31 4.48 6.69
C GLY A 98 11.31 4.71 5.55
N GLU A 99 12.22 3.77 5.31
CA GLU A 99 13.18 3.81 4.19
C GLU A 99 12.49 3.76 2.82
N LEU A 100 11.33 3.12 2.72
CA LEU A 100 10.48 3.13 1.51
C LEU A 100 9.70 4.45 1.33
N GLY A 101 9.78 5.37 2.29
CA GLY A 101 9.08 6.66 2.25
C GLY A 101 7.61 6.61 2.71
N TYR A 102 7.24 5.59 3.49
CA TYR A 102 5.90 5.43 4.06
C TYR A 102 5.88 5.89 5.53
N GLN A 103 4.80 6.53 5.94
CA GLN A 103 4.67 7.14 7.28
C GLN A 103 3.78 6.31 8.20
N LEU A 104 2.97 5.42 7.65
CA LEU A 104 2.08 4.55 8.40
C LEU A 104 2.27 3.09 7.97
N ALA A 105 2.21 2.19 8.94
CA ALA A 105 2.09 0.76 8.70
C ALA A 105 0.86 0.22 9.44
N LEU A 106 0.11 -0.67 8.81
CA LEU A 106 -0.93 -1.47 9.47
C LEU A 106 -0.51 -2.94 9.45
N PHE A 107 -0.67 -3.62 10.59
CA PHE A 107 -0.33 -5.02 10.83
C PHE A 107 -1.59 -5.82 11.12
#